data_AF-X1N559-F1
#
_entry.id   AF-X1N559-F1
#
_cell.length_a   1.000
_cell.length_b   1.000
_cell.length_c   1.000
_cell.angle_alpha   90.00
_cell.angle_beta   90.00
_cell.angle_gamma   90.00
#
_symmetry.space_group_name_H-M   'P 1'
#
loop_
_entity.id
_entity.type
_entity.pdbx_description
1 polymer ?
#
loop_
_entity_poly.entity_id
_entity_poly.type
_entity_poly.pdbx_seq_one_letter_code
_entity_poly.pdbx_strand_id
1 'polypeptide(L)' 'QCLTGPIARGDIGTIKKHLDALHQTAPNLLSTYRELGLQTIPIALAKGRINQHQAQELRAVLEQPD' A
#
# COMPACT_ATOMS: atom_id res chain seq x y z
N GLN A 1 -15.61 -7.89 -10.15
CA GLN A 1 -14.63 -6.94 -9.57
C GLN A 1 -13.75 -7.70 -8.57
N CYS A 2 -12.42 -7.68 -8.71
CA CYS A 2 -11.49 -8.49 -7.89
C CYS A 2 -10.33 -7.66 -7.31
N LEU A 3 -10.61 -6.59 -6.56
CA LEU A 3 -9.55 -5.93 -5.79
C LEU A 3 -9.48 -6.60 -4.40
N THR A 4 -8.53 -7.53 -4.23
CA THR A 4 -8.40 -8.38 -3.03
C THR A 4 -7.07 -8.22 -2.26
N GLY A 5 -6.20 -7.32 -2.72
CA GLY A 5 -4.88 -7.07 -2.11
C GLY A 5 -4.92 -6.39 -0.73
N PRO A 6 -3.78 -6.33 -0.01
CA PRO A 6 -3.71 -5.80 1.36
C PRO A 6 -4.16 -4.33 1.46
N ILE A 7 -3.89 -3.51 0.44
CA ILE A 7 -4.36 -2.11 0.37
C ILE A 7 -5.88 -2.05 0.33
N ALA A 8 -6.52 -2.96 -0.40
CA ALA A 8 -7.97 -3.05 -0.50
C ALA A 8 -8.63 -3.47 0.82
N ARG A 9 -7.87 -3.99 1.79
CA ARG A 9 -8.37 -4.34 3.11
C ARG A 9 -7.90 -3.37 4.21
N GLY A 10 -7.09 -2.37 3.86
CA GLY A 10 -6.45 -1.49 4.85
C GLY A 10 -5.42 -2.22 5.73
N ASP A 11 -4.83 -3.31 5.23
CA ASP A 11 -3.89 -4.14 5.97
C ASP A 11 -2.48 -3.56 5.93
N ILE A 12 -2.26 -2.54 6.77
CA ILE A 12 -0.99 -1.82 6.89
C ILE A 12 0.15 -2.74 7.36
N GLY A 13 -0.15 -3.67 8.27
CA GLY A 13 0.83 -4.61 8.80
C GLY A 13 1.45 -5.48 7.71
N THR A 14 0.62 -5.99 6.79
CA THR A 14 1.12 -6.75 5.63
C THR A 14 1.92 -5.88 4.66
N ILE A 15 1.51 -4.62 4.44
CA ILE A 15 2.24 -3.70 3.55
C ILE A 15 3.64 -3.39 4.08
N LYS A 16 3.79 -3.16 5.39
CA LYS A 16 5.10 -2.96 6.01
C LYS A 16 6.02 -4.16 5.81
N LYS A 17 5.53 -5.38 6.06
CA LYS A 17 6.30 -6.61 5.82
C LYS A 17 6.72 -6.78 4.37
N HIS A 18 5.86 -6.41 3.41
CA HIS A 18 6.22 -6.44 1.99
C HIS A 18 7.32 -5.43 1.67
N LEU A 19 7.24 -4.20 2.19
CA LEU A 19 8.28 -3.18 2.01
C LEU A 19 9.61 -3.67 2.60
N ASP A 20 9.62 -4.22 3.81
CA ASP A 20 10.82 -4.76 4.45
C ASP A 20 11.45 -5.91 3.61
N ALA A 21 10.62 -6.81 3.10
CA ALA A 21 11.07 -7.92 2.26
C ALA A 21 11.62 -7.45 0.91
N LEU A 22 10.96 -6.49 0.26
CA LEU A 22 11.41 -5.90 -0.98
C LEU A 22 12.72 -5.12 -0.79
N HIS A 23 12.86 -4.39 0.31
CA HIS A 23 14.09 -3.69 0.64
C HIS A 23 15.28 -4.65 0.75
N GLN A 24 15.08 -5.83 1.33
CA GLN A 24 16.14 -6.84 1.50
C GLN A 24 16.45 -7.64 0.22
N THR A 25 15.44 -7.92 -0.60
CA THR A 25 15.56 -8.91 -1.69
C THR A 25 15.52 -8.31 -3.09
N ALA A 26 14.86 -7.17 -3.27
CA ALA A 26 14.65 -6.52 -4.57
C ALA A 26 14.44 -5.00 -4.39
N PRO A 27 15.45 -4.25 -3.90
CA PRO A 27 15.30 -2.83 -3.60
C PRO A 27 14.93 -1.99 -4.83
N ASN A 28 15.29 -2.44 -6.04
CA ASN A 28 14.90 -1.82 -7.30
C ASN A 28 13.38 -1.86 -7.57
N LEU A 29 12.62 -2.74 -6.90
CA LEU A 29 11.17 -2.84 -7.04
C LEU A 29 10.40 -1.98 -6.02
N LEU A 30 11.07 -1.41 -5.01
CA LEU A 30 10.41 -0.64 -3.95
C LEU A 30 9.61 0.54 -4.49
N SER A 31 10.21 1.32 -5.38
CA SER A 31 9.55 2.48 -6.01
C SER A 31 8.30 2.05 -6.79
N THR A 32 8.38 0.94 -7.52
CA THR A 32 7.26 0.40 -8.30
C THR A 32 6.14 -0.08 -7.37
N TYR A 33 6.48 -0.81 -6.32
CA TYR A 33 5.50 -1.29 -5.34
C TYR A 33 4.79 -0.13 -4.62
N ARG A 34 5.55 0.90 -4.21
CA ARG A 34 5.01 2.11 -3.59
C ARG A 34 4.04 2.83 -4.52
N GLU A 35 4.45 3.10 -5.75
CA GLU A 35 3.63 3.81 -6.74
C GLU A 35 2.33 3.07 -7.03
N LEU A 36 2.40 1.77 -7.34
CA LEU A 36 1.21 0.94 -7.56
C LEU A 36 0.30 0.93 -6.32
N GLY A 37 0.90 0.95 -5.13
CA GLY A 37 0.17 1.00 -3.89
C GLY A 37 -0.61 2.31 -3.72
N LEU A 38 0.04 3.45 -3.97
CA LEU A 38 -0.56 4.78 -3.91
C LEU A 38 -1.74 4.92 -4.87
N GLN A 39 -1.59 4.42 -6.11
CA GLN A 39 -2.67 4.41 -7.11
C GLN A 39 -3.85 3.50 -6.71
N THR A 40 -3.63 2.52 -5.82
CA THR A 40 -4.68 1.61 -5.35
C THR A 40 -5.54 2.21 -4.22
N ILE A 41 -4.98 3.12 -3.41
CA ILE A 41 -5.69 3.79 -2.31
C ILE A 41 -7.01 4.47 -2.75
N PRO A 42 -7.05 5.34 -3.78
CA PRO A 42 -8.29 6.00 -4.19
C PRO A 42 -9.34 4.99 -4.66
N ILE A 43 -8.92 3.86 -5.27
CA ILE A 43 -9.82 2.79 -5.70
C ILE A 43 -10.43 2.07 -4.49
N ALA A 44 -9.62 1.75 -3.48
CA ALA A 44 -10.10 1.11 -2.25
C ALA A 44 -11.05 2.02 -1.47
N LEU A 45 -10.74 3.31 -1.41
CA LEU A 45 -11.56 4.34 -0.77
C LEU A 45 -12.90 4.53 -1.50
N ALA A 46 -12.89 4.68 -2.83
CA ALA A 46 -14.10 4.82 -3.65
C ALA A 46 -15.03 3.60 -3.54
N LYS A 47 -14.46 2.42 -3.27
CA LYS A 47 -15.22 1.17 -3.04
C LYS A 47 -15.69 0.99 -1.60
N GLY A 48 -15.44 1.98 -0.72
CA GLY A 48 -15.79 1.91 0.71
C GLY A 48 -15.07 0.79 1.46
N ARG A 49 -13.95 0.29 0.94
CA ARG A 49 -13.20 -0.82 1.56
C ARG A 49 -12.26 -0.35 2.67
N ILE A 50 -11.88 0.92 2.61
CA ILE A 50 -11.09 1.62 3.63
C ILE A 50 -11.74 2.97 3.90
N ASN A 51 -11.48 3.54 5.08
CA ASN A 51 -11.89 4.90 5.42
C ASN A 51 -10.75 5.92 5.16
N GLN A 52 -11.04 7.21 5.37
CA GLN A 52 -10.07 8.29 5.16
C GLN A 52 -8.82 8.16 6.05
N HIS A 53 -8.99 7.74 7.30
CA HIS A 53 -7.88 7.54 8.24
C HIS A 53 -6.93 6.44 7.72
N GLN A 54 -7.48 5.28 7.36
CA GLN A 54 -6.72 4.18 6.78
C GLN A 54 -6.03 4.61 5.47
N ALA A 55 -6.69 5.40 4.63
CA ALA A 55 -6.08 5.93 3.41
C ALA A 55 -4.88 6.84 3.71
N GLN A 56 -4.96 7.68 4.74
CA GLN A 56 -3.84 8.54 5.18
C GLN A 56 -2.68 7.71 5.75
N GLU A 57 -2.97 6.71 6.58
CA GLU A 57 -1.94 5.82 7.12
C GLU A 57 -1.23 5.03 6.00
N LEU A 58 -1.99 4.55 5.02
CA LEU A 58 -1.46 3.84 3.85
C LEU A 58 -0.55 4.76 3.03
N ARG A 59 -0.94 6.02 2.79
CA ARG A 59 -0.09 7.01 2.12
C ARG A 59 1.20 7.24 2.90
N ALA A 60 1.10 7.49 4.21
CA ALA A 60 2.26 7.73 5.05
C ALA A 60 3.27 6.57 5.02
N VAL A 61 2.81 5.32 4.95
CA VAL A 61 3.70 4.14 4.86
C VAL A 61 4.31 3.99 3.45
N LEU A 62 3.57 4.32 2.40
CA LEU A 62 4.02 4.16 1.02
C LEU A 62 4.86 5.36 0.51
N GLU A 63 4.70 6.54 1.10
CA GLU A 63 5.46 7.76 0.77
C GLU A 63 6.75 7.92 1.61
N GLN A 64 6.96 7.05 2.61
CA GLN A 64 8.18 7.10 3.42
C GLN A 64 9.42 6.92 2.53
N PRO A 65 10.37 7.87 2.54
CA PRO A 65 11.65 7.70 1.89
C PRO A 65 12.44 6.57 2.57
N ASP A 66 13.27 5.87 1.80
CA ASP A 66 14.22 4.87 2.30
C ASP A 66 15.36 5.52 3.09
#